data_AF-A0A7Y2GKC3-F1
#
_entry.id   AF-A0A7Y2GKC3-F1
#
_cell.length_a   1.000
_cell.length_b   1.000
_cell.length_c   1.000
_cell.angle_alpha   90.00
_cell.angle_beta   90.00
_cell.angle_gamma   90.00
#
_symmetry.space_group_name_H-M   'P 1'
#
loop_
_entity.id
_entity.type
_entity.pdbx_description
1 polymer ?
#
loop_
_entity_poly.entity_id
_entity_poly.type
_entity_poly.pdbx_seq_one_letter_code
_entity_poly.pdbx_strand_id
1 'polypeptide(L)'
;MDTDTSPHPSSGRRLRAVPPLHRQRRVDPRQALDADDRALRRRVLAHSLQEGRPLSADAVTAVLAAKAWRDELPDLYTESTVREMLWVDILVWCEAHELELPLDAPEALWSVLLVLHANGALHPRSDSLEMLRRPLLDCGGLTRSGHRQPNLRTV
;
A
#
# COMPACT_ATOMS: atom_id res chain seq x y z
N MET A 1 56.69 -25.65 6.29
CA MET A 1 55.99 -26.37 5.21
C MET A 1 54.58 -26.57 5.71
N ASP A 2 53.80 -25.55 5.41
CA ASP A 2 52.45 -25.27 5.83
C ASP A 2 51.46 -26.25 5.21
N THR A 3 50.42 -26.63 5.96
CA THR A 3 49.02 -26.56 5.51
C THR A 3 48.10 -26.60 6.72
N ASP A 4 47.83 -25.37 7.17
CA ASP A 4 46.70 -24.89 7.94
C ASP A 4 45.36 -25.49 7.43
N THR A 5 44.67 -26.25 8.28
CA THR A 5 43.29 -26.67 8.04
C THR A 5 42.38 -25.75 8.85
N SER A 6 42.03 -24.63 8.22
CA SER A 6 41.01 -23.70 8.72
C SER A 6 39.62 -24.35 8.73
N PRO A 7 38.87 -24.26 9.84
CA PRO A 7 37.45 -24.59 9.83
C PRO A 7 36.67 -23.43 9.20
N HIS A 8 35.95 -23.71 8.12
CA HIS A 8 34.96 -22.79 7.55
C HIS A 8 33.92 -22.42 8.63
N PRO A 9 33.69 -21.13 8.92
CA PRO A 9 32.50 -20.74 9.65
C PRO A 9 31.32 -20.83 8.68
N SER A 10 30.57 -21.91 8.78
CA SER A 10 29.21 -21.98 8.27
C SER A 10 28.45 -20.81 8.89
N SER A 11 28.28 -19.76 8.08
CA SER A 11 27.40 -18.63 8.39
C SER A 11 25.98 -19.16 8.47
N GLY A 12 25.64 -19.68 9.65
CA GLY A 12 24.28 -19.95 10.05
C GLY A 12 23.54 -18.63 9.94
N ARG A 13 22.83 -18.47 8.82
CA ARG A 13 21.83 -17.44 8.59
C ARG A 13 20.87 -17.55 9.76
N ARG A 14 21.11 -16.74 10.81
CA ARG A 14 20.20 -16.62 11.93
C ARG A 14 18.88 -16.19 11.30
N LEU A 15 17.93 -17.12 11.22
CA LEU A 15 16.54 -16.80 11.01
C LEU A 15 16.26 -15.73 12.06
N ARG A 16 16.11 -14.46 11.63
CA ARG A 16 15.64 -13.42 12.53
C ARG A 16 14.32 -13.94 13.05
N ALA A 17 14.25 -14.21 14.35
CA ALA A 17 13.00 -14.49 15.01
C ALA A 17 12.08 -13.33 14.66
N VAL A 18 10.99 -13.64 13.95
CA VAL A 18 9.88 -12.70 13.79
C VAL A 18 9.39 -12.46 15.22
N PRO A 19 9.47 -11.24 15.76
CA PRO A 19 8.99 -10.99 17.11
C PRO A 19 7.53 -11.46 17.17
N PRO A 20 7.10 -12.09 18.28
CA PRO A 20 5.71 -12.46 18.44
C PRO A 20 4.85 -11.22 18.19
N LEU A 21 3.79 -11.37 17.39
CA LEU A 21 2.80 -10.32 17.18
C LEU A 21 2.26 -9.92 18.55
N HIS A 22 2.89 -8.89 19.15
CA HIS A 22 2.35 -8.27 20.33
C HIS A 22 0.93 -7.88 19.95
N ARG A 23 -0.03 -8.33 20.75
CA ARG A 23 -1.44 -7.97 20.67
C ARG A 23 -1.54 -6.46 20.79
N GLN A 24 -1.28 -5.76 19.69
CA GLN A 24 -1.30 -4.32 19.63
C GLN A 24 -2.75 -3.93 19.84
N ARG A 25 -2.96 -3.05 20.83
CA ARG A 25 -4.25 -2.48 21.20
C ARG A 25 -4.96 -2.08 19.91
N ARG A 26 -6.17 -2.60 19.64
CA ARG A 26 -6.99 -2.25 18.47
C ARG A 26 -6.96 -0.75 18.26
N VAL A 27 -6.13 -0.28 17.33
CA VAL A 27 -6.05 1.13 16.99
C VAL A 27 -7.21 1.36 16.04
N ASP A 28 -8.04 2.36 16.33
CA ASP A 28 -9.02 2.82 15.35
C ASP A 28 -8.24 3.20 14.08
N PRO A 29 -8.53 2.59 12.92
CA PRO A 29 -7.86 2.90 11.65
C PRO A 29 -7.77 4.40 11.36
N ARG A 30 -8.76 5.16 11.81
CA ARG A 30 -8.83 6.62 11.61
C ARG A 30 -7.82 7.39 12.47
N GLN A 31 -7.38 6.79 13.56
CA GLN A 31 -6.33 7.33 14.44
C GLN A 31 -4.92 6.97 13.95
N ALA A 32 -4.80 6.06 12.98
CA ALA A 32 -3.53 5.73 12.34
C ALA A 32 -3.04 6.80 11.35
N LEU A 33 -3.93 7.70 10.92
CA LEU A 33 -3.62 8.76 9.96
C LEU A 33 -3.27 10.07 10.66
N ASP A 34 -2.20 10.72 10.19
CA ASP A 34 -1.85 12.06 10.64
C ASP A 34 -2.80 13.15 10.08
N ALA A 35 -2.47 14.43 10.24
CA ALA A 35 -3.33 15.51 9.75
C ALA A 35 -3.39 15.59 8.22
N ASP A 36 -2.27 15.34 7.55
CA ASP A 36 -2.14 15.49 6.10
C ASP A 36 -2.78 14.29 5.38
N ASP A 37 -2.59 13.08 5.91
CA ASP A 37 -3.28 11.88 5.43
C ASP A 37 -4.79 11.97 5.62
N ARG A 38 -5.27 12.53 6.74
CA ARG A 38 -6.71 12.78 6.93
C ARG A 38 -7.24 13.83 5.95
N ALA A 39 -6.45 14.82 5.57
CA ALA A 39 -6.83 15.77 4.53
C ALA A 39 -6.87 15.11 3.15
N LEU A 40 -5.86 14.30 2.80
CA LEU A 40 -5.84 13.52 1.57
C LEU A 40 -7.01 12.55 1.48
N ARG A 41 -7.29 11.79 2.54
CA ARG A 41 -8.46 10.90 2.65
C ARG A 41 -9.76 11.62 2.32
N ARG A 42 -9.98 12.81 2.88
CA ARG A 42 -11.19 13.61 2.60
C ARG A 42 -11.25 14.03 1.15
N ARG A 43 -10.13 14.47 0.56
CA ARG A 43 -10.08 14.85 -0.87
C ARG A 43 -10.39 13.67 -1.78
N VAL A 44 -9.84 12.49 -1.49
CA VAL A 44 -10.08 11.26 -2.25
C VAL A 44 -11.56 10.87 -2.20
N LEU A 45 -12.15 10.83 -1.01
CA LEU A 45 -13.57 10.50 -0.85
C LEU A 45 -14.49 11.55 -1.49
N ALA A 46 -14.15 12.85 -1.38
CA ALA A 46 -14.94 13.90 -2.01
C ALA A 46 -14.88 13.79 -3.55
N HIS A 47 -13.69 13.55 -4.10
CA HIS A 47 -13.49 13.34 -5.53
C HIS A 47 -14.25 12.10 -6.02
N SER A 48 -14.16 10.98 -5.30
CA SER A 48 -14.84 9.74 -5.66
C SER A 48 -16.37 9.90 -5.71
N LEU A 49 -16.92 10.68 -4.77
CA LEU A 49 -18.35 11.02 -4.76
C LEU A 49 -18.74 11.92 -5.93
N GLN A 50 -17.93 12.93 -6.26
CA GLN A 50 -18.18 13.83 -7.39
C GLN A 50 -18.16 13.08 -8.73
N GLU A 51 -17.28 12.10 -8.88
CA GLU A 51 -17.18 11.24 -10.07
C GLU A 51 -18.26 10.15 -10.14
N GLY A 52 -19.18 10.09 -9.16
CA GLY A 52 -20.23 9.08 -9.09
C GLY A 52 -19.72 7.67 -8.81
N ARG A 53 -18.53 7.55 -8.21
CA ARG A 53 -17.83 6.29 -7.92
C ARG A 53 -17.46 6.24 -6.44
N PRO A 54 -18.43 6.05 -5.53
CA PRO A 54 -18.15 6.03 -4.10
C PRO A 54 -17.15 4.93 -3.76
N LEU A 55 -16.11 5.29 -3.00
CA LEU A 55 -15.14 4.36 -2.44
C LEU A 55 -15.44 4.09 -0.96
N SER A 56 -15.03 2.91 -0.48
CA SER A 56 -15.03 2.63 0.94
C SER A 56 -14.08 3.56 1.67
N ALA A 57 -14.59 4.19 2.72
CA ALA A 57 -13.80 5.04 3.59
C ALA A 57 -12.70 4.24 4.32
N ASP A 58 -12.90 2.93 4.49
CA ASP A 58 -11.95 2.04 5.14
C ASP A 58 -10.85 1.62 4.15
N ALA A 59 -11.17 1.39 2.87
CA ALA A 59 -10.18 1.12 1.83
C ALA A 59 -9.19 2.27 1.64
N VAL A 60 -9.69 3.51 1.58
CA VAL A 60 -8.82 4.70 1.51
C VAL A 60 -7.97 4.83 2.78
N THR A 61 -8.52 4.49 3.94
CA THR A 61 -7.75 4.52 5.21
C THR A 61 -6.64 3.50 5.20
N ALA A 62 -6.93 2.24 4.82
CA ALA A 62 -5.96 1.17 4.78
C ALA A 62 -4.81 1.47 3.80
N VAL A 63 -5.11 2.02 2.62
CA VAL A 63 -4.11 2.42 1.64
C VAL A 63 -3.17 3.50 2.20
N LEU A 64 -3.73 4.56 2.79
CA LEU A 64 -2.94 5.67 3.32
C LEU A 64 -2.12 5.24 4.54
N ALA A 65 -2.72 4.50 5.46
CA ALA A 65 -2.04 4.01 6.65
C ALA A 65 -0.93 3.02 6.31
N ALA A 66 -1.15 2.12 5.34
CA ALA A 66 -0.12 1.23 4.83
C ALA A 66 1.04 1.99 4.18
N LYS A 67 0.77 3.06 3.42
CA LYS A 67 1.83 3.92 2.87
C LYS A 67 2.62 4.62 3.98
N ALA A 68 1.92 5.19 4.95
CA ALA A 68 2.53 5.91 6.08
C ALA A 68 3.36 4.99 6.98
N TRP A 69 3.09 3.69 6.98
CA TRP A 69 3.85 2.70 7.73
C TRP A 69 5.19 2.32 7.08
N ARG A 70 5.41 2.67 5.80
CA ARG A 70 6.69 2.46 5.12
C ARG A 70 7.71 3.50 5.60
N ASP A 71 8.98 3.09 5.71
CA ASP A 71 10.12 3.98 6.01
C ASP A 71 10.59 4.73 4.75
N GLU A 72 9.64 5.41 4.09
CA GLU A 72 9.83 6.14 2.85
C GLU A 72 9.05 7.47 2.92
N LEU A 73 9.39 8.42 2.04
CA LEU A 73 8.61 9.65 1.92
C LEU A 73 7.13 9.34 1.61
N PRO A 74 6.16 9.90 2.34
CA PRO A 74 4.73 9.57 2.18
C PRO A 74 4.18 9.84 0.77
N ASP A 75 4.72 10.86 0.10
CA ASP A 75 4.30 11.34 -1.23
C ASP A 75 5.13 10.75 -2.39
N LEU A 76 6.14 9.93 -2.09
CA LEU A 76 6.96 9.25 -3.09
C LEU A 76 6.35 7.91 -3.47
N TYR A 77 6.03 7.76 -4.75
CA TYR A 77 5.51 6.51 -5.32
C TYR A 77 6.33 6.09 -6.52
N THR A 78 6.71 4.81 -6.55
CA THR A 78 7.29 4.14 -7.72
C THR A 78 6.39 3.00 -8.15
N GLU A 79 6.56 2.48 -9.37
CA GLU A 79 5.87 1.28 -9.83
C GLU A 79 6.06 0.12 -8.84
N SER A 80 7.28 -0.04 -8.32
CA SER A 80 7.62 -1.08 -7.35
C SER A 80 6.88 -0.86 -6.03
N THR A 81 6.85 0.38 -5.52
CA THR A 81 6.10 0.73 -4.30
C THR A 81 4.61 0.41 -4.47
N VAL A 82 3.98 0.77 -5.60
CA VAL A 82 2.56 0.48 -5.84
C VAL A 82 2.31 -1.03 -5.89
N ARG A 83 3.20 -1.79 -6.53
CA ARG A 83 3.12 -3.24 -6.60
C ARG A 83 3.24 -3.89 -5.22
N GLU A 84 4.20 -3.45 -4.41
CA GLU A 84 4.39 -3.91 -3.04
C GLU A 84 3.19 -3.58 -2.15
N MET A 85 2.63 -2.38 -2.29
CA MET A 85 1.44 -1.99 -1.52
C MET A 85 0.24 -2.90 -1.80
N LEU A 86 0.02 -3.27 -3.06
CA LEU A 86 -1.09 -4.15 -3.45
C LEU A 86 -0.97 -5.56 -2.87
N TRP A 87 0.24 -6.12 -2.87
CA TRP A 87 0.46 -7.52 -2.52
C TRP A 87 0.84 -7.76 -1.06
N VAL A 88 1.45 -6.75 -0.42
CA VAL A 88 2.09 -6.91 0.88
C VAL A 88 1.61 -5.85 1.85
N ASP A 89 1.88 -4.57 1.60
CA ASP A 89 1.79 -3.59 2.70
C ASP A 89 0.37 -3.40 3.23
N ILE A 90 -0.62 -3.32 2.34
CA ILE A 90 -2.03 -3.16 2.75
C ILE A 90 -2.50 -4.38 3.53
N LEU A 91 -2.14 -5.59 3.07
CA LEU A 91 -2.46 -6.85 3.74
C LEU A 91 -1.83 -6.90 5.14
N VAL A 92 -0.52 -6.69 5.22
CA VAL A 92 0.24 -6.75 6.47
C VAL A 92 -0.26 -5.69 7.45
N TRP A 93 -0.59 -4.49 6.97
CA TRP A 93 -1.16 -3.45 7.81
C TRP A 93 -2.54 -3.84 8.35
N CYS A 94 -3.43 -4.38 7.52
CA CYS A 94 -4.74 -4.85 7.98
C CYS A 94 -4.61 -5.99 9.00
N GLU A 95 -3.74 -6.97 8.73
CA GLU A 95 -3.49 -8.11 9.64
C GLU A 95 -2.95 -7.66 11.00
N ALA A 96 -1.97 -6.75 11.01
CA ALA A 96 -1.39 -6.20 12.23
C ALA A 96 -2.42 -5.46 13.12
N HIS A 97 -3.51 -4.99 12.52
CA HIS A 97 -4.57 -4.24 13.19
C HIS A 97 -5.88 -5.02 13.37
N GLU A 98 -5.89 -6.32 13.08
CA GLU A 98 -7.08 -7.19 13.13
C GLU A 98 -8.25 -6.67 12.26
N LEU A 99 -7.95 -6.16 11.06
CA LEU A 99 -8.93 -5.63 10.11
C LEU A 99 -9.11 -6.57 8.91
N GLU A 100 -10.31 -6.58 8.34
CA GLU A 100 -10.55 -7.24 7.06
C GLU A 100 -9.89 -6.45 5.92
N LEU A 101 -9.29 -7.16 4.97
CA LEU A 101 -8.71 -6.55 3.77
C LEU A 101 -9.84 -5.95 2.91
N PRO A 102 -9.87 -4.63 2.67
CA PRO A 102 -10.91 -4.02 1.86
C PRO A 102 -10.83 -4.52 0.41
N LEU A 103 -11.95 -5.02 -0.11
CA LEU A 103 -12.00 -5.54 -1.48
C LEU A 103 -11.62 -4.46 -2.49
N ASP A 104 -12.04 -3.21 -2.28
CA ASP A 104 -11.81 -2.06 -3.16
C ASP A 104 -10.47 -1.33 -2.90
N ALA A 105 -9.51 -1.98 -2.23
CA ALA A 105 -8.18 -1.41 -1.99
C ALA A 105 -7.44 -0.99 -3.28
N PRO A 106 -7.46 -1.76 -4.39
CA PRO A 106 -6.87 -1.31 -5.65
C PRO A 106 -7.52 -0.03 -6.21
N GLU A 107 -8.85 0.06 -6.17
CA GLU A 107 -9.63 1.23 -6.60
C GLU A 107 -9.36 2.46 -5.71
N ALA A 108 -9.19 2.24 -4.42
CA ALA A 108 -8.77 3.27 -3.47
C ALA A 108 -7.34 3.76 -3.76
N LEU A 109 -6.38 2.86 -3.99
CA LEU A 109 -5.00 3.21 -4.34
C LEU A 109 -4.94 3.95 -5.68
N TRP A 110 -5.72 3.53 -6.68
CA TRP A 110 -5.87 4.27 -7.93
C TRP A 110 -6.32 5.72 -7.70
N SER A 111 -7.35 5.89 -6.88
CA SER A 111 -7.93 7.21 -6.61
C SER A 111 -7.00 8.11 -5.79
N VAL A 112 -6.24 7.54 -4.85
CA VAL A 112 -5.19 8.25 -4.12
C VAL A 112 -4.14 8.81 -5.09
N LEU A 113 -3.61 7.96 -5.99
CA LEU A 113 -2.61 8.37 -6.98
C LEU A 113 -3.14 9.43 -7.94
N LEU A 114 -4.39 9.29 -8.39
CA LEU A 114 -5.04 10.27 -9.26
C LEU A 114 -5.17 11.62 -8.57
N VAL A 115 -5.64 11.65 -7.32
CA VAL A 115 -5.80 12.91 -6.56
C VAL A 115 -4.46 13.55 -6.28
N LEU A 116 -3.45 12.79 -5.87
CA LEU A 116 -2.09 13.32 -5.68
C LEU A 116 -1.54 13.94 -6.97
N HIS A 117 -1.67 13.24 -8.10
CA HIS A 117 -1.23 13.75 -9.38
C HIS A 117 -1.97 15.03 -9.81
N ALA A 118 -3.31 15.03 -9.72
CA ALA A 118 -4.13 16.18 -10.11
C ALA A 118 -3.83 17.45 -9.28
N ASN A 119 -3.34 17.27 -8.05
CA ASN A 119 -2.97 18.37 -7.16
C ASN A 119 -1.47 18.70 -7.19
N GLY A 120 -0.67 18.05 -8.06
CA GLY A 120 0.78 18.24 -8.09
C GLY A 120 1.49 17.85 -6.79
N ALA A 121 0.89 16.93 -6.01
CA ALA A 121 1.35 16.54 -4.68
C ALA A 121 2.16 15.24 -4.68
N LEU A 122 2.49 14.69 -5.85
CA LEU A 122 3.46 13.59 -5.95
C LEU A 122 4.88 14.15 -5.83
N HIS A 123 5.74 13.45 -5.10
CA HIS A 123 7.15 13.81 -5.00
C HIS A 123 7.80 13.85 -6.41
N PRO A 124 8.73 14.77 -6.73
CA PRO A 124 9.34 14.87 -8.08
C PRO A 124 10.11 13.63 -8.55
N ARG A 125 10.50 12.76 -7.62
CA ARG A 125 11.16 11.47 -7.90
C ARG A 125 10.17 10.31 -8.08
N SER A 126 8.87 10.58 -8.03
CA SER A 126 7.87 9.56 -8.29
C SER A 126 7.85 9.19 -9.77
N ASP A 127 7.49 7.96 -10.07
CA ASP A 127 7.26 7.55 -11.45
C ASP A 127 6.03 8.28 -12.03
N SER A 128 5.92 8.29 -13.36
CA SER A 128 4.77 8.90 -14.03
C SER A 128 3.47 8.22 -13.61
N LEU A 129 2.35 8.95 -13.61
CA LEU A 129 1.05 8.37 -13.26
C LEU A 129 0.70 7.14 -14.12
N GLU A 130 1.16 7.10 -15.38
CA GLU A 130 1.00 5.92 -16.24
C GLU A 130 1.73 4.70 -15.67
N MET A 131 3.01 4.86 -15.29
CA MET A 131 3.82 3.81 -14.67
C MET A 131 3.18 3.32 -13.37
N LEU A 132 2.77 4.26 -12.50
CA LEU A 132 2.14 3.96 -11.22
C LEU A 132 0.82 3.17 -11.37
N ARG A 133 0.14 3.31 -12.50
CA ARG A 133 -1.11 2.58 -12.77
C ARG A 133 -0.91 1.17 -13.31
N ARG A 134 0.26 0.84 -13.86
CA ARG A 134 0.51 -0.49 -14.45
C ARG A 134 0.28 -1.64 -13.47
N PRO A 135 0.79 -1.62 -12.22
CA PRO A 135 0.53 -2.70 -11.27
C PRO A 135 -0.95 -2.85 -10.92
N LEU A 136 -1.71 -1.75 -10.92
CA LEU A 136 -3.15 -1.76 -10.65
C LEU A 136 -3.94 -2.41 -11.79
N LEU A 137 -3.48 -2.24 -13.04
CA LEU A 137 -4.06 -2.89 -14.21
C LEU A 137 -3.67 -4.37 -14.29
N ASP A 138 -2.37 -4.67 -14.12
CA ASP A 138 -1.81 -6.00 -14.31
C ASP A 138 -2.16 -6.96 -13.18
N CYS A 139 -2.17 -6.45 -11.94
CA CYS A 139 -2.31 -7.26 -10.74
C CYS A 139 -3.54 -6.88 -9.91
N GLY A 140 -3.90 -5.59 -9.87
CA GLY A 140 -5.05 -5.08 -9.12
C GLY A 140 -6.41 -5.41 -9.75
N GLY A 141 -6.43 -6.03 -10.93
CA GLY A 141 -7.66 -6.40 -11.63
C GLY A 141 -8.47 -5.19 -12.09
N LEU A 142 -7.82 -4.04 -12.30
CA LEU A 142 -8.49 -2.83 -12.76
C LEU A 142 -8.50 -2.73 -14.29
N THR A 143 -9.50 -2.01 -14.79
CA THR A 143 -9.60 -1.52 -16.17
C THR A 143 -8.80 -0.23 -16.31
N ARG A 144 -8.56 0.21 -17.56
CA ARG A 144 -7.85 1.48 -17.85
C ARG A 144 -8.52 2.72 -17.22
N SER A 145 -9.81 2.62 -16.90
CA SER A 145 -10.59 3.69 -16.25
C SER A 145 -10.62 3.57 -14.72
N GLY A 146 -9.86 2.63 -14.13
CA GLY A 146 -9.75 2.43 -12.68
C GLY A 146 -10.87 1.61 -12.05
N HIS A 147 -11.74 0.97 -12.85
CA HIS A 147 -12.80 0.08 -12.35
C HIS A 147 -12.33 -1.34 -12.20
N ARG A 148 -12.86 -2.09 -11.24
CA ARG A 148 -12.73 -3.55 -11.21
C ARG A 148 -13.15 -4.17 -12.54
N GLN A 149 -12.36 -5.11 -13.04
CA GLN A 149 -12.72 -5.91 -14.18
C GLN A 149 -13.92 -6.82 -13.82
N PRO A 150 -15.03 -6.77 -14.57
CA PRO A 150 -16.27 -7.50 -14.24
C PRO A 150 -16.14 -9.03 -14.32
N ASN A 151 -14.99 -9.54 -14.77
CA ASN A 151 -14.71 -10.93 -15.06
C ASN A 151 -13.75 -11.60 -14.06
N LEU A 152 -13.30 -10.91 -13.02
CA LEU A 152 -12.66 -11.54 -11.85
C LEU A 152 -13.76 -12.05 -10.91
N ARG A 153 -14.25 -13.27 -11.18
CA ARG A 153 -15.07 -14.02 -10.22
C ARG A 153 -14.21 -14.31 -9.00
N THR A 154 -14.69 -13.90 -7.82
CA THR A 154 -14.23 -14.39 -6.53
C THR A 154 -14.22 -15.92 -6.58
N VAL A 155 -13.03 -16.52 -6.47
CA VAL A 155 -12.85 -17.97 -6.30
C VAL A 155 -12.84 -18.27 -4.82
#